data_AF-A0A1E5R151-F1
#
_entry.id   AF-A0A1E5R151-F1
#
_cell.length_a   1.000
_cell.length_b   1.000
_cell.length_c   1.000
_cell.angle_alpha   90.00
_cell.angle_beta   90.00
_cell.angle_gamma   90.00
#
_symmetry.space_group_name_H-M   'P 1'
#
loop_
_entity.id
_entity.type
_entity.pdbx_description
1 polymer ?
#
loop_
_entity_poly.entity_id
_entity_poly.type
_entity_poly.pdbx_seq_one_letter_code
_entity_poly.pdbx_strand_id
1 'polypeptide(L)'
;MQTYSDYKKQLNFKVTKTYDDKIRALVHSVNHCKVYEYDDETSDWQFTNCQGPLMLYERYLNINPQTGEIHGYQLIENEVDDIYETDQLTGEDGYRFGLMVFNRSEQVNFSLGISNNIDFINKQKALKQTSDKETETFFQVKVDLKEDLIILKSHLGQVYGFWIEKEDERLAVFNLLRQFVVLQ
;
A
#
# COMPACT_ATOMS: atom_id res chain seq x y z
N MET A 1 -20.44 5.87 24.19
CA MET A 1 -20.26 5.24 22.85
C MET A 1 -19.08 5.85 22.08
N GLN A 2 -18.84 7.17 22.16
CA GLN A 2 -17.66 7.86 21.59
C GLN A 2 -16.30 7.25 22.02
N THR A 3 -16.17 6.88 23.31
CA THR A 3 -14.93 6.37 23.91
C THR A 3 -14.38 5.09 23.27
N TYR A 4 -15.25 4.18 22.81
CA TYR A 4 -14.82 2.92 22.18
C TYR A 4 -14.29 3.14 20.76
N SER A 5 -14.95 4.01 19.98
CA SER A 5 -14.49 4.39 18.64
C SER A 5 -13.12 5.07 18.68
N ASP A 6 -12.92 6.00 19.62
CA ASP A 6 -11.66 6.72 19.76
C ASP A 6 -10.54 5.79 20.25
N TYR A 7 -10.84 4.89 21.20
CA TYR A 7 -9.91 3.86 21.64
C TYR A 7 -9.49 2.95 20.49
N LYS A 8 -10.44 2.47 19.68
CA LYS A 8 -10.15 1.61 18.53
C LYS A 8 -9.27 2.32 17.50
N LYS A 9 -9.53 3.59 17.18
CA LYS A 9 -8.68 4.38 16.27
C LYS A 9 -7.26 4.54 16.81
N GLN A 10 -7.11 4.85 18.09
CA GLN A 10 -5.79 4.97 18.72
C GLN A 10 -5.03 3.64 18.74
N LEU A 11 -5.72 2.53 19.02
CA LEU A 11 -5.11 1.21 19.01
C LEU A 11 -4.66 0.83 17.59
N ASN A 12 -5.54 0.98 16.59
CA ASN A 12 -5.21 0.71 15.19
C ASN A 12 -4.01 1.55 14.73
N PHE A 13 -3.97 2.84 15.09
CA PHE A 13 -2.81 3.69 14.79
C PHE A 13 -1.53 3.16 15.44
N LYS A 14 -1.57 2.82 16.74
CA LYS A 14 -0.40 2.31 17.46
C LYS A 14 0.11 1.00 16.87
N VAL A 15 -0.78 0.07 16.55
CA VAL A 15 -0.42 -1.21 15.92
C VAL A 15 0.15 -0.97 14.52
N THR A 16 -0.48 -0.11 13.70
CA THR A 16 0.09 0.21 12.37
C THR A 16 1.48 0.82 12.50
N LYS A 17 1.69 1.68 13.50
CA LYS A 17 3.00 2.29 13.78
C LYS A 17 4.09 1.29 14.17
N THR A 18 3.76 0.09 14.67
CA THR A 18 4.77 -0.94 14.94
C THR A 18 5.30 -1.60 13.67
N TYR A 19 4.54 -1.54 12.57
CA TYR A 19 4.94 -2.11 11.28
C TYR A 19 5.41 -1.03 10.29
N ASP A 20 4.87 0.19 10.38
CA ASP A 20 5.26 1.33 9.57
C ASP A 20 5.46 2.55 10.46
N ASP A 21 6.72 2.82 10.82
CA ASP A 21 7.09 3.91 11.73
C ASP A 21 6.79 5.31 11.15
N LYS A 22 6.58 5.40 9.83
CA LYS A 22 6.28 6.65 9.11
C LYS A 22 4.82 7.03 9.12
N ILE A 23 3.92 6.20 9.68
CA ILE A 23 2.51 6.59 9.79
C ILE A 23 2.36 7.95 10.51
N ARG A 24 1.75 8.89 9.78
CA ARG A 24 1.40 10.23 10.27
C ARG A 24 0.02 10.26 10.87
N ALA A 25 -0.96 9.73 10.14
CA ALA A 25 -2.36 9.73 10.55
C ALA A 25 -3.09 8.51 9.97
N LEU A 26 -3.91 7.86 10.80
CA LEU A 26 -4.86 6.84 10.33
C LEU A 26 -6.06 7.55 9.70
N VAL A 27 -6.26 7.35 8.40
CA VAL A 27 -7.34 8.01 7.64
C VAL A 27 -8.63 7.21 7.73
N HIS A 28 -8.54 5.90 7.52
CA HIS A 28 -9.71 5.02 7.54
C HIS A 28 -9.34 3.59 7.93
N SER A 29 -10.33 2.83 8.38
CA SER A 29 -10.15 1.41 8.67
C SER A 29 -11.46 0.65 8.50
N VAL A 30 -11.39 -0.55 7.93
CA VAL A 30 -12.50 -1.51 7.86
C VAL A 30 -12.14 -2.79 8.62
N ASN A 31 -13.15 -3.51 9.13
CA ASN A 31 -12.92 -4.64 10.04
C ASN A 31 -12.43 -5.90 9.34
N HIS A 32 -12.82 -6.08 8.08
CA HIS A 32 -12.53 -7.26 7.31
C HIS A 32 -12.40 -6.90 5.84
N CYS A 33 -11.31 -7.36 5.25
CA CYS A 33 -10.98 -7.28 3.84
C CYS A 33 -10.29 -8.59 3.49
N LYS A 34 -10.57 -9.12 2.30
CA LYS A 34 -9.80 -10.21 1.70
C LYS A 34 -8.97 -9.65 0.55
N VAL A 35 -7.73 -10.11 0.44
CA VAL A 35 -6.83 -9.71 -0.64
C VAL A 35 -6.74 -10.83 -1.66
N TYR A 36 -6.86 -10.45 -2.92
CA TYR A 36 -6.66 -11.29 -4.09
C TYR A 36 -5.55 -10.68 -4.94
N GLU A 37 -4.83 -11.50 -5.67
CA GLU A 37 -3.87 -11.09 -6.69
C GLU A 37 -4.35 -11.63 -8.03
N TYR A 38 -4.28 -10.79 -9.06
CA TYR A 38 -4.63 -11.21 -10.40
C TYR A 38 -3.44 -11.96 -11.00
N ASP A 39 -3.68 -13.19 -11.42
CA ASP A 39 -2.70 -14.02 -12.10
C ASP A 39 -2.87 -13.83 -13.62
N ASP A 40 -1.88 -13.22 -14.25
CA ASP A 40 -1.88 -12.97 -15.69
C ASP A 40 -1.82 -14.28 -16.52
N GLU A 41 -1.23 -15.35 -15.98
CA GLU A 41 -1.11 -16.63 -16.69
C GLU A 41 -2.46 -17.33 -16.77
N THR A 42 -3.20 -17.38 -15.66
CA THR A 42 -4.53 -18.01 -15.61
C THR A 42 -5.66 -17.04 -15.97
N SER A 43 -5.38 -15.74 -16.03
CA SER A 43 -6.36 -14.67 -16.22
C SER A 43 -7.49 -14.72 -15.16
N ASP A 44 -7.14 -15.05 -13.92
CA ASP A 44 -8.08 -15.22 -12.82
C ASP A 44 -7.53 -14.67 -11.49
N TRP A 45 -8.43 -14.46 -10.53
CA TRP A 45 -8.10 -13.96 -9.21
C TRP A 45 -7.70 -15.08 -8.26
N GLN A 46 -6.48 -15.02 -7.74
CA GLN A 46 -5.98 -15.93 -6.73
C GLN A 46 -6.08 -15.31 -5.34
N PHE A 47 -6.64 -16.04 -4.38
CA PHE A 47 -6.69 -15.58 -2.99
C PHE A 47 -5.29 -15.66 -2.37
N THR A 48 -4.78 -14.56 -1.82
CA THR A 48 -3.40 -14.47 -1.32
C THR A 48 -3.22 -15.03 0.09
N ASN A 49 -4.23 -15.71 0.66
CA ASN A 49 -4.30 -16.08 2.08
C ASN A 49 -4.20 -14.91 3.06
N CYS A 50 -4.32 -13.66 2.59
CA CYS A 50 -4.36 -12.48 3.44
C CYS A 50 -5.79 -11.99 3.64
N GLN A 51 -6.25 -12.02 4.90
CA GLN A 51 -7.52 -11.42 5.27
C GLN A 51 -7.51 -10.85 6.69
N GLY A 52 -8.22 -9.74 6.88
CA GLY A 52 -8.38 -9.13 8.19
C GLY A 52 -8.68 -7.63 8.11
N PRO A 53 -8.43 -6.88 9.20
CA PRO A 53 -8.65 -5.44 9.21
C PRO A 53 -7.75 -4.73 8.21
N LEU A 54 -8.34 -3.84 7.39
CA LEU A 54 -7.61 -2.98 6.47
C LEU A 54 -7.48 -1.58 7.06
N MET A 55 -6.29 -1.00 6.95
CA MET A 55 -5.95 0.36 7.33
C MET A 55 -5.55 1.16 6.11
N LEU A 56 -6.09 2.37 5.99
CA LEU A 56 -5.62 3.41 5.08
C LEU A 56 -5.03 4.55 5.90
N TYR A 57 -3.83 4.99 5.55
CA TYR A 57 -3.12 5.97 6.35
C TYR A 57 -2.20 6.87 5.53
N GLU A 58 -1.92 8.05 6.09
CA GLU A 58 -0.92 8.97 5.58
C GLU A 58 0.43 8.68 6.20
N ARG A 59 1.51 8.89 5.44
CA ARG A 59 2.89 8.72 5.88
C ARG A 59 3.60 10.06 5.89
N TYR A 60 4.56 10.22 6.79
CA TYR A 60 5.51 11.32 6.73
C TYR A 60 6.45 11.10 5.55
N LEU A 61 6.54 12.09 4.67
CA LEU A 61 7.59 12.18 3.68
C LEU A 61 8.71 13.06 4.23
N ASN A 62 9.94 12.58 4.09
CA ASN A 62 11.11 13.42 4.31
C ASN A 62 11.29 14.31 3.09
N ILE A 63 10.77 15.53 3.17
CA ILE A 63 10.92 16.53 2.11
C ILE A 63 12.04 17.48 2.52
N ASN A 64 13.03 17.64 1.65
CA ASN A 64 14.04 18.68 1.78
C ASN A 64 13.34 20.05 1.75
N PRO A 65 13.39 20.84 2.84
CA PRO A 65 12.66 22.10 2.89
C PRO A 65 13.22 23.17 1.94
N GLN A 66 14.44 22.99 1.42
CA GLN A 66 15.11 23.96 0.55
C GLN A 66 14.90 23.62 -0.93
N THR A 67 14.94 22.34 -1.30
CA THR A 67 14.78 21.89 -2.69
C THR A 67 13.36 21.40 -2.99
N GLY A 68 12.55 21.13 -1.97
CA GLY A 68 11.24 20.47 -2.12
C GLY A 68 11.35 19.00 -2.50
N GLU A 69 12.57 18.45 -2.57
CA GLU A 69 12.79 17.08 -2.99
C GLU A 69 12.47 16.09 -1.88
N ILE A 70 11.80 15.00 -2.23
CA ILE A 70 11.60 13.88 -1.32
C ILE A 70 12.93 13.13 -1.19
N HIS A 71 13.55 13.16 -0.01
CA HIS A 71 14.67 12.29 0.36
C HIS A 71 14.14 11.17 1.23
N GLY A 72 13.79 10.06 0.59
CA GLY A 72 13.35 8.90 1.34
C GLY A 72 14.42 8.36 2.28
N TYR A 73 14.00 7.72 3.37
CA TYR A 73 14.88 6.74 4.00
C TYR A 73 15.21 5.68 2.94
N GLN A 74 16.46 5.20 2.89
CA GLN A 74 16.76 4.02 2.10
C GLN A 74 15.98 2.85 2.68
N LEU A 75 15.05 2.32 1.91
CA LEU A 75 14.44 1.02 2.18
C LEU A 75 15.57 -0.01 2.01
N ILE A 76 16.05 -0.52 3.14
CA ILE A 76 17.07 -1.56 3.18
C ILE A 76 16.36 -2.85 2.78
N GLU A 77 16.93 -3.63 1.85
CA GLU A 77 16.50 -5.02 1.65
C GLU A 77 16.57 -5.73 3.01
N ASN A 78 15.47 -6.27 3.48
CA ASN A 78 15.53 -7.11 4.66
C ASN A 78 16.39 -8.33 4.30
N GLU A 79 17.56 -8.49 4.93
CA GLU A 79 18.37 -9.73 4.90
C GLU A 79 17.68 -10.89 5.66
N VAL A 80 16.38 -10.80 5.88
CA VAL A 80 15.61 -11.92 6.38
C VAL A 80 15.38 -12.80 5.17
N ASP A 81 15.83 -14.06 5.22
CA ASP A 81 15.40 -15.11 4.30
C ASP A 81 13.87 -15.19 4.36
N ASP A 82 13.21 -14.32 3.60
CA ASP A 82 11.76 -14.25 3.57
C ASP A 82 11.31 -15.53 2.87
N ILE A 83 10.65 -16.38 3.67
CA ILE A 83 9.98 -17.61 3.23
C ILE A 83 8.90 -17.32 2.16
N TYR A 84 8.61 -16.03 1.95
CA TYR A 84 7.65 -15.50 0.99
C TYR A 84 8.42 -14.69 -0.04
N GLU A 85 8.52 -15.20 -1.27
CA GLU A 85 9.03 -14.45 -2.43
C GLU A 85 8.07 -13.28 -2.71
N THR A 86 8.26 -12.15 -2.05
CA THR A 86 7.51 -10.92 -2.34
C THR A 86 8.48 -9.83 -2.79
N ASP A 87 8.17 -9.20 -3.92
CA ASP A 87 8.96 -8.07 -4.41
C ASP A 87 8.82 -6.88 -3.45
N GLN A 88 9.79 -6.70 -2.57
CA GLN A 88 9.83 -5.57 -1.65
C GLN A 88 10.26 -4.30 -2.40
N LEU A 89 9.58 -3.20 -2.10
CA LEU A 89 9.99 -1.89 -2.59
C LEU A 89 11.30 -1.49 -1.92
N THR A 90 12.32 -1.19 -2.72
CA THR A 90 13.65 -0.76 -2.25
C THR A 90 13.93 0.69 -2.67
N GLY A 91 14.99 1.29 -2.14
CA GLY A 91 15.43 2.65 -2.53
C GLY A 91 14.77 3.77 -1.71
N GLU A 92 14.61 4.96 -2.30
CA GLU A 92 14.06 6.12 -1.58
C GLU A 92 12.57 5.93 -1.22
N ASP A 93 12.23 6.07 0.06
CA ASP A 93 10.85 6.21 0.56
C ASP A 93 10.15 7.52 0.10
N GLY A 94 9.38 7.43 -0.99
CA GLY A 94 8.49 8.50 -1.47
C GLY A 94 7.00 8.19 -1.40
N TYR A 95 6.59 7.23 -0.57
CA TYR A 95 5.20 6.77 -0.50
C TYR A 95 4.38 7.60 0.50
N ARG A 96 3.61 8.56 -0.02
CA ARG A 96 2.80 9.51 0.77
C ARG A 96 1.68 8.85 1.57
N PHE A 97 1.12 7.78 1.04
CA PHE A 97 0.05 7.02 1.69
C PHE A 97 0.46 5.55 1.79
N GLY A 98 -0.18 4.86 2.73
CA GLY A 98 -0.04 3.43 2.90
C GLY A 98 -1.39 2.74 3.02
N LEU A 99 -1.42 1.50 2.57
CA LEU A 99 -2.48 0.52 2.81
C LEU A 99 -1.86 -0.68 3.50
N MET A 100 -2.51 -1.18 4.55
CA MET A 100 -2.09 -2.40 5.23
C MET A 100 -3.30 -3.27 5.58
N VAL A 101 -3.21 -4.57 5.35
CA VAL A 101 -4.17 -5.56 5.84
C VAL A 101 -3.48 -6.42 6.89
N PHE A 102 -3.98 -6.34 8.12
CA PHE A 102 -3.48 -7.17 9.20
C PHE A 102 -4.00 -8.58 9.06
N ASN A 103 -3.12 -9.50 8.68
CA ASN A 103 -3.52 -10.86 8.38
C ASN A 103 -3.91 -11.59 9.67
N ARG A 104 -5.03 -12.30 9.62
CA ARG A 104 -5.51 -13.16 10.71
C ARG A 104 -5.16 -14.63 10.50
N SER A 105 -4.80 -15.01 9.28
CA SER A 105 -4.49 -16.39 8.90
C SER A 105 -3.02 -16.72 9.15
N GLU A 106 -2.11 -15.77 8.88
CA GLU A 106 -0.66 -15.96 8.96
C GLU A 106 0.02 -14.75 9.61
N GLN A 107 1.31 -14.89 9.93
CA GLN A 107 2.10 -13.82 10.57
C GLN A 107 2.57 -12.72 9.59
N VAL A 108 2.27 -12.88 8.30
CA VAL A 108 2.63 -11.92 7.25
C VAL A 108 1.42 -11.07 6.89
N ASN A 109 1.58 -9.76 7.08
CA ASN A 109 0.59 -8.76 6.70
C ASN A 109 0.75 -8.40 5.22
N PHE A 110 -0.33 -7.96 4.59
CA PHE A 110 -0.24 -7.31 3.29
C PHE A 110 0.04 -5.82 3.50
N SER A 111 0.99 -5.26 2.76
CA SER A 111 1.30 -3.83 2.80
C SER A 111 1.53 -3.28 1.39
N LEU A 112 1.17 -2.01 1.20
CA LEU A 112 1.39 -1.33 -0.07
C LEU A 112 1.65 0.17 0.17
N GLY A 113 2.78 0.67 -0.35
CA GLY A 113 3.06 2.10 -0.45
C GLY A 113 2.40 2.71 -1.69
N ILE A 114 1.80 3.90 -1.54
CA ILE A 114 1.06 4.59 -2.60
C ILE A 114 1.62 6.00 -2.80
N SER A 115 2.11 6.29 -4.01
CA SER A 115 2.52 7.64 -4.41
C SER A 115 2.54 7.84 -5.93
N ASN A 116 1.64 8.68 -6.44
CA ASN A 116 1.67 9.10 -7.85
C ASN A 116 2.44 10.41 -8.10
N ASN A 117 3.30 10.83 -7.18
CA ASN A 117 4.19 11.96 -7.41
C ASN A 117 5.11 11.68 -8.61
N ILE A 118 5.02 12.52 -9.64
CA ILE A 118 5.67 12.25 -10.94
C ILE A 118 7.19 12.28 -10.84
N ASP A 119 7.75 13.18 -10.02
CA ASP A 119 9.18 13.33 -9.84
C ASP A 119 9.75 12.12 -9.11
N PHE A 120 9.07 11.65 -8.06
CA PHE A 120 9.40 10.41 -7.37
C PHE A 120 9.40 9.19 -8.31
N ILE A 121 8.33 9.02 -9.09
CA ILE A 121 8.23 7.92 -10.06
C ILE A 121 9.36 7.98 -11.10
N ASN A 122 9.66 9.15 -11.64
CA ASN A 122 10.72 9.30 -12.64
C ASN A 122 12.10 9.01 -12.05
N LYS A 123 12.36 9.43 -10.81
CA LYS A 123 13.58 9.08 -10.07
C LYS A 123 13.72 7.56 -9.90
N GLN A 124 12.66 6.88 -9.46
CA GLN A 124 12.65 5.43 -9.30
C GLN A 124 12.88 4.69 -10.63
N LYS A 125 12.26 5.14 -11.72
CA LYS A 125 12.53 4.60 -13.07
C LYS A 125 13.99 4.75 -13.49
N ALA A 126 14.58 5.93 -13.26
CA ALA A 126 15.97 6.19 -13.63
C ALA A 126 16.95 5.29 -12.85
N LEU A 127 16.70 5.05 -11.56
CA LEU A 127 17.51 4.14 -10.74
C LEU A 127 17.44 2.68 -11.24
N LYS A 128 16.25 2.20 -11.61
CA LYS A 128 16.07 0.83 -12.13
C LYS A 128 16.62 0.62 -13.53
N GLN A 129 16.70 1.66 -14.38
CA GLN A 129 17.32 1.56 -15.71
C GLN A 129 18.85 1.39 -15.67
N THR A 130 19.49 1.75 -14.55
CA THR A 130 20.95 1.62 -14.39
C THR A 130 21.40 0.26 -13.85
N SER A 131 20.47 -0.59 -13.38
CA SER A 131 20.77 -2.00 -13.09
C SER A 131 20.53 -2.84 -14.35
N ASP A 132 21.42 -3.79 -14.66
CA ASP A 132 21.34 -4.68 -15.82
C ASP A 132 20.08 -5.61 -15.85
N LYS A 133 19.09 -5.35 -14.99
CA LYS A 133 17.78 -6.01 -14.96
C LYS A 133 16.79 -5.22 -15.82
N GLU A 134 16.80 -5.51 -17.11
CA GLU A 134 16.10 -4.81 -18.21
C GLU A 134 14.56 -4.61 -18.11
N THR A 135 13.87 -4.96 -17.01
CA THR A 135 12.41 -5.18 -17.08
C THR A 135 11.53 -4.65 -15.96
N GLU A 136 12.05 -4.18 -14.82
CA GLU A 136 11.17 -3.68 -13.76
C GLU A 136 10.85 -2.19 -13.92
N THR A 137 9.90 -1.88 -14.78
CA THR A 137 9.32 -0.54 -14.90
C THR A 137 8.53 -0.17 -13.63
N PHE A 138 8.80 1.01 -13.07
CA PHE A 138 8.03 1.57 -11.95
C PHE A 138 6.80 2.35 -12.48
N PHE A 139 5.59 1.97 -12.09
CA PHE A 139 4.34 2.51 -12.62
C PHE A 139 3.68 3.53 -11.70
N GLN A 140 2.74 4.32 -12.24
CA GLN A 140 1.74 4.99 -11.41
C GLN A 140 0.77 3.96 -10.86
N VAL A 141 0.42 4.08 -9.58
CA VAL A 141 -0.67 3.32 -8.97
C VAL A 141 -1.97 3.74 -9.65
N LYS A 142 -2.81 2.75 -9.94
CA LYS A 142 -4.17 2.97 -10.44
C LYS A 142 -5.14 2.23 -9.55
N VAL A 143 -6.34 2.80 -9.40
CA VAL A 143 -7.42 2.18 -8.65
C VAL A 143 -8.70 2.22 -9.47
N ASP A 144 -9.44 1.13 -9.46
CA ASP A 144 -10.74 0.98 -10.10
C ASP A 144 -11.69 0.19 -9.19
N LEU A 145 -12.98 0.23 -9.49
CA LEU A 145 -14.00 -0.55 -8.78
C LEU A 145 -14.79 -1.35 -9.82
N LYS A 146 -14.71 -2.67 -9.73
CA LYS A 146 -15.46 -3.57 -10.60
C LYS A 146 -16.24 -4.55 -9.74
N GLU A 147 -17.57 -4.50 -9.86
CA GLU A 147 -18.50 -5.31 -9.06
C GLU A 147 -18.22 -5.13 -7.55
N ASP A 148 -17.79 -6.21 -6.88
CA ASP A 148 -17.50 -6.21 -5.44
C ASP A 148 -16.00 -6.09 -5.11
N LEU A 149 -15.15 -5.86 -6.11
CA LEU A 149 -13.70 -5.74 -5.95
C LEU A 149 -13.20 -4.33 -6.22
N ILE A 150 -12.47 -3.80 -5.24
CA ILE A 150 -11.60 -2.64 -5.45
C ILE A 150 -10.31 -3.17 -6.07
N ILE A 151 -10.01 -2.75 -7.30
CA ILE A 151 -8.84 -3.21 -8.05
C ILE A 151 -7.75 -2.15 -7.93
N LEU A 152 -6.54 -2.53 -7.57
CA LEU A 152 -5.39 -1.64 -7.44
C LEU A 152 -4.19 -2.22 -8.18
N LYS A 153 -3.64 -1.46 -9.14
CA LYS A 153 -2.35 -1.78 -9.78
C LYS A 153 -1.20 -1.10 -9.05
N SER A 154 -0.22 -1.87 -8.57
CA SER A 154 0.92 -1.40 -7.77
C SER A 154 1.96 -0.64 -8.60
N HIS A 155 2.95 -0.08 -7.90
CA HIS A 155 4.13 0.51 -8.52
C HIS A 155 4.99 -0.50 -9.29
N LEU A 156 4.97 -1.78 -8.92
CA LEU A 156 5.71 -2.84 -9.59
C LEU A 156 4.87 -3.55 -10.67
N GLY A 157 3.60 -3.15 -10.81
CA GLY A 157 2.72 -3.65 -11.86
C GLY A 157 1.82 -4.80 -11.43
N GLN A 158 2.00 -5.38 -10.24
CA GLN A 158 1.07 -6.37 -9.68
C GLN A 158 -0.33 -5.76 -9.54
N VAL A 159 -1.36 -6.58 -9.72
CA VAL A 159 -2.76 -6.15 -9.67
C VAL A 159 -3.46 -6.88 -8.52
N TYR A 160 -3.92 -6.11 -7.54
CA TYR A 160 -4.58 -6.62 -6.35
C TYR A 160 -6.07 -6.31 -6.34
N GLY A 161 -6.86 -7.25 -5.83
CA GLY A 161 -8.29 -7.12 -5.62
C GLY A 161 -8.59 -7.12 -4.13
N PHE A 162 -9.29 -6.09 -3.65
CA PHE A 162 -9.72 -5.98 -2.26
C PHE A 162 -11.22 -6.20 -2.18
N TRP A 163 -11.62 -7.29 -1.55
CA TRP A 163 -13.02 -7.62 -1.30
C TRP A 163 -13.42 -7.19 0.11
N ILE A 164 -14.44 -6.33 0.18
CA ILE A 164 -15.05 -5.86 1.43
C ILE A 164 -16.55 -6.16 1.33
N GLU A 165 -17.06 -6.91 2.32
CA GLU A 165 -18.43 -7.45 2.32
C GLU A 165 -19.49 -6.34 2.24
N LYS A 166 -19.32 -5.30 3.04
CA LYS A 166 -20.27 -4.20 3.11
C LYS A 166 -20.01 -3.17 2.00
N GLU A 167 -21.03 -2.91 1.20
CA GLU A 167 -20.94 -2.00 0.06
C GLU A 167 -20.58 -0.56 0.47
N ASP A 168 -21.15 -0.04 1.56
CA ASP A 168 -20.87 1.31 2.05
C ASP A 168 -19.41 1.47 2.49
N GLU A 169 -18.88 0.49 3.24
CA GLU A 169 -17.47 0.43 3.62
C GLU A 169 -16.56 0.30 2.37
N ARG A 170 -16.95 -0.54 1.40
CA ARG A 170 -16.23 -0.74 0.14
C ARG A 170 -16.15 0.55 -0.68
N LEU A 171 -17.27 1.25 -0.86
CA LEU A 171 -17.33 2.51 -1.60
C LEU A 171 -16.52 3.61 -0.89
N ALA A 172 -16.53 3.65 0.43
CA ALA A 172 -15.71 4.59 1.20
C ALA A 172 -14.20 4.35 0.98
N VAL A 173 -13.76 3.09 1.05
CA VAL A 173 -12.36 2.71 0.77
C VAL A 173 -11.96 3.03 -0.67
N PHE A 174 -12.79 2.70 -1.65
CA PHE A 174 -12.52 3.01 -3.06
C PHE A 174 -12.35 4.52 -3.29
N ASN A 175 -13.27 5.33 -2.77
CA ASN A 175 -13.21 6.78 -2.94
C ASN A 175 -11.96 7.38 -2.30
N LEU A 176 -11.54 6.89 -1.13
CA LEU A 176 -10.31 7.32 -0.47
C LEU A 176 -9.07 6.92 -1.25
N LEU A 177 -8.98 5.67 -1.73
CA LEU A 177 -7.85 5.24 -2.55
C LEU A 177 -7.77 6.04 -3.85
N ARG A 178 -8.91 6.33 -4.48
CA ARG A 178 -8.96 7.21 -5.66
C ARG A 178 -8.44 8.60 -5.33
N GLN A 179 -8.77 9.15 -4.17
CA GLN A 179 -8.20 10.42 -3.72
C GLN A 179 -6.69 10.33 -3.47
N PHE A 180 -6.18 9.27 -2.83
CA PHE A 180 -4.74 9.08 -2.62
C PHE A 180 -3.96 9.04 -3.94
N VAL A 181 -4.53 8.42 -4.97
CA VAL A 181 -3.94 8.32 -6.31
C VAL A 181 -3.95 9.65 -7.07
N VAL A 182 -4.90 10.54 -6.78
CA VAL A 182 -5.05 11.85 -7.46
C VAL A 182 -4.35 12.99 -6.71
N LEU A 183 -4.33 12.95 -5.37
CA LEU A 183 -3.75 13.98 -4.50
C LEU A 183 -2.26 13.70 -4.28
N GLN A 184 -1.40 14.17 -5.17
CA GLN A 184 0.06 14.01 -5.06
C GLN A 184 0.80 15.33 -5.21
#